data_AF-A0A0W7TJU5-F1
#
_entry.id   AF-A0A0W7TJU5-F1
#
_cell.length_a   1.000
_cell.length_b   1.000
_cell.length_c   1.000
_cell.angle_alpha   90.00
_cell.angle_beta   90.00
_cell.angle_gamma   90.00
#
_symmetry.space_group_name_H-M   'P 1'
#
loop_
_entity.id
_entity.type
_entity.pdbx_description
1 polymer ?
#
loop_
_entity_poly.entity_id
_entity_poly.type
_entity_poly.pdbx_seq_one_letter_code
_entity_poly.pdbx_strand_id
1 'polypeptide(L)'
;MGTGKGAKYGILFKSAATMEACGNIDTVVLDKTGTITAGNPETTDAVPAPGFSAEELLALAAAAESDSEHPIAAAVVRRAKAEGLKIPEHSGFESVTGNGVVCTADSRKVAVGSAGLMESQGADVSALAGRYEEFAAQAKTCVYVAVDGKAAGIIAVADPVKETRGPPCHR
;
A
#
# COMPACT_ATOMS: atom_id res chain seq x y z
N MET A 1 -3.80 -11.43 42.43
CA MET A 1 -2.50 -11.67 41.76
C MET A 1 -2.77 -12.04 40.29
N GLY A 2 -2.66 -11.12 39.34
CA GLY A 2 -2.97 -11.43 37.93
C GLY A 2 -2.35 -10.44 36.95
N THR A 3 -2.49 -9.15 37.23
CA THR A 3 -1.96 -8.04 36.42
C THR A 3 -0.44 -8.10 36.22
N GLY A 4 0.33 -8.50 37.25
CA GLY A 4 1.79 -8.58 37.17
C GLY A 4 2.36 -9.77 36.37
N LYS A 5 1.58 -10.83 36.12
CA LYS A 5 2.01 -11.96 35.28
C LYS A 5 1.89 -11.64 33.79
N GLY A 6 0.80 -10.99 33.37
CA GLY A 6 0.59 -10.58 31.97
C GLY A 6 1.69 -9.64 31.45
N ALA A 7 2.16 -8.71 32.30
CA ALA A 7 3.23 -7.78 31.95
C ALA A 7 4.56 -8.48 31.59
N LYS A 8 4.86 -9.65 32.19
CA LYS A 8 6.04 -10.45 31.83
C LYS A 8 5.95 -11.04 30.41
N TYR A 9 4.76 -11.12 29.86
CA TYR A 9 4.48 -11.56 28.48
C TYR A 9 4.15 -10.38 27.55
N GLY A 10 4.37 -9.14 27.99
CA GLY A 10 4.05 -7.94 27.19
C GLY A 10 2.56 -7.61 27.09
N ILE A 11 1.71 -8.22 27.93
CA ILE A 11 0.26 -8.02 27.93
C ILE A 11 -0.13 -7.09 29.08
N LEU A 12 -0.73 -5.95 28.76
CA LEU A 12 -1.21 -4.98 29.75
C LEU A 12 -2.75 -5.02 29.85
N PHE A 13 -3.27 -5.55 30.96
CA PHE A 13 -4.69 -5.48 31.27
C PHE A 13 -5.03 -4.15 31.95
N LYS A 14 -5.97 -3.39 31.37
CA LYS A 14 -6.41 -2.08 31.92
C LYS A 14 -7.21 -2.20 33.22
N SER A 15 -7.86 -3.35 33.47
CA SER A 15 -8.60 -3.61 34.70
C SER A 15 -8.66 -5.10 35.03
N ALA A 16 -8.98 -5.44 36.28
CA ALA A 16 -9.22 -6.83 36.69
C ALA A 16 -10.44 -7.44 35.98
N ALA A 17 -11.52 -6.66 35.77
CA ALA A 17 -12.70 -7.09 35.03
C ALA A 17 -12.39 -7.45 33.57
N THR A 18 -11.47 -6.72 32.92
CA THR A 18 -10.99 -7.04 31.56
C THR A 18 -10.27 -8.39 31.53
N MET A 19 -9.48 -8.70 32.57
CA MET A 19 -8.76 -9.97 32.66
C MET A 19 -9.71 -11.16 32.85
N GLU A 20 -10.75 -11.00 33.67
CA GLU A 20 -11.79 -12.03 33.87
C GLU A 20 -12.62 -12.24 32.60
N ALA A 21 -13.04 -11.15 31.93
CA ALA A 21 -13.76 -11.22 30.67
C ALA A 21 -12.97 -11.91 29.56
N CYS A 22 -11.64 -11.68 29.49
CA CYS A 22 -10.76 -12.36 28.54
C CYS A 22 -10.76 -13.88 28.68
N GLY A 23 -11.01 -14.42 29.89
CA GLY A 23 -11.07 -15.87 30.11
C GLY A 23 -12.27 -16.56 29.44
N ASN A 24 -13.29 -15.78 29.04
CA ASN A 24 -14.52 -16.29 28.43
C ASN A 24 -14.62 -15.99 26.93
N ILE A 25 -13.57 -15.44 26.31
CA ILE A 25 -13.56 -15.13 24.87
C ILE A 25 -13.33 -16.41 24.07
N ASP A 26 -14.23 -16.71 23.13
CA ASP A 26 -14.09 -17.81 22.16
C ASP A 26 -13.74 -17.32 20.74
N THR A 27 -14.02 -16.05 20.44
CA THR A 27 -13.90 -15.47 19.11
C THR A 27 -13.06 -14.20 19.18
N VAL A 28 -12.01 -14.13 18.37
CA VAL A 28 -11.14 -12.95 18.26
C VAL A 28 -11.21 -12.42 16.83
N VAL A 29 -11.62 -11.16 16.69
CA VAL A 29 -11.54 -10.43 15.43
C VAL A 29 -10.28 -9.57 15.50
N LEU A 30 -9.33 -9.82 14.60
CA LEU A 30 -8.08 -9.09 14.52
C LEU A 30 -8.16 -8.06 13.40
N ASP A 31 -7.71 -6.84 13.69
CA ASP A 31 -7.40 -5.89 12.62
C ASP A 31 -6.17 -6.38 11.84
N LYS A 32 -6.04 -6.02 10.56
CA LYS A 32 -4.90 -6.45 9.72
C LYS A 32 -3.71 -5.54 9.93
N THR A 33 -3.88 -4.26 9.55
CA THR A 33 -2.79 -3.30 9.41
C THR A 33 -2.22 -2.93 10.77
N GLY A 34 -0.93 -3.22 10.99
CA GLY A 34 -0.23 -2.92 12.24
C GLY A 34 -0.52 -3.88 13.42
N THR A 35 -1.50 -4.77 13.27
CA THR A 35 -1.81 -5.84 14.24
C THR A 35 -1.24 -7.17 13.78
N ILE A 36 -1.65 -7.66 12.60
CA ILE A 36 -1.09 -8.87 11.98
C ILE A 36 0.14 -8.52 11.13
N THR A 37 0.07 -7.42 10.40
CA THR A 37 1.17 -6.92 9.56
C THR A 37 2.03 -5.92 10.29
N ALA A 38 3.23 -5.64 9.78
CA ALA A 38 4.16 -4.69 10.36
C ALA A 38 3.63 -3.25 10.36
N GLY A 39 2.61 -2.96 9.55
CA GLY A 39 2.09 -1.60 9.38
C GLY A 39 3.06 -0.72 8.58
N ASN A 40 3.98 -1.34 7.84
CA ASN A 40 4.99 -0.65 7.03
C ASN A 40 4.95 -1.22 5.62
N PRO A 41 3.93 -0.88 4.81
CA PRO A 41 3.76 -1.38 3.45
C PRO A 41 4.98 -1.05 2.60
N GLU A 42 5.42 -2.01 1.79
CA GLU A 42 6.57 -1.92 0.88
C GLU A 42 6.13 -2.18 -0.56
N THR A 43 6.66 -1.39 -1.50
CA THR A 43 6.48 -1.64 -2.92
C THR A 43 7.29 -2.88 -3.30
N THR A 44 6.58 -3.95 -3.68
CA THR A 44 7.19 -5.24 -4.03
C THR A 44 7.43 -5.37 -5.52
N ASP A 45 6.56 -4.77 -6.35
CA ASP A 45 6.61 -4.91 -7.81
C ASP A 45 6.26 -3.58 -8.48
N ALA A 46 6.98 -3.26 -9.56
CA ALA A 46 6.67 -2.19 -10.48
C ALA A 46 6.74 -2.76 -11.90
N VAL A 47 5.59 -2.93 -12.54
CA VAL A 47 5.47 -3.57 -13.86
C VAL A 47 5.09 -2.51 -14.89
N PRO A 48 6.04 -2.07 -15.74
CA PRO A 48 5.75 -1.07 -16.77
C PRO A 48 4.94 -1.68 -17.93
N ALA A 49 4.11 -0.84 -18.53
CA ALA A 49 3.49 -1.10 -19.82
C ALA A 49 4.51 -0.87 -20.96
N PRO A 50 4.27 -1.42 -22.17
CA PRO A 50 5.14 -1.18 -23.31
C PRO A 50 5.37 0.32 -23.58
N GLY A 51 6.65 0.72 -23.68
CA GLY A 51 7.03 2.12 -23.90
C GLY A 51 7.41 2.89 -22.64
N PHE A 52 7.32 2.27 -21.46
CA PHE A 52 7.82 2.81 -20.19
C PHE A 52 8.90 1.90 -19.59
N SER A 53 9.83 2.47 -18.86
CA SER A 53 10.76 1.69 -18.01
C SER A 53 10.19 1.54 -16.59
N ALA A 54 10.69 0.57 -15.82
CA ALA A 54 10.29 0.40 -14.43
C ALA A 54 10.73 1.60 -13.58
N GLU A 55 11.91 2.15 -13.85
CA GLU A 55 12.44 3.34 -13.19
C GLU A 55 11.60 4.58 -13.51
N GLU A 56 11.21 4.77 -14.76
CA GLU A 56 10.36 5.89 -15.19
C GLU A 56 8.97 5.79 -14.53
N LEU A 57 8.35 4.61 -14.56
CA LEU A 57 7.07 4.34 -13.91
C LEU A 57 7.14 4.71 -12.42
N LEU A 58 8.16 4.21 -11.73
CA LEU A 58 8.30 4.38 -10.29
C LEU A 58 8.61 5.84 -9.92
N ALA A 59 9.45 6.53 -10.70
CA ALA A 59 9.77 7.94 -10.48
C ALA A 59 8.54 8.85 -10.67
N LEU A 60 7.77 8.64 -11.73
CA LEU A 60 6.54 9.41 -11.99
C LEU A 60 5.45 9.12 -10.96
N ALA A 61 5.26 7.86 -10.59
CA ALA A 61 4.31 7.50 -9.53
C ALA A 61 4.72 8.10 -8.17
N ALA A 62 6.02 8.07 -7.83
CA ALA A 62 6.52 8.71 -6.62
C ALA A 62 6.30 10.22 -6.61
N ALA A 63 6.37 10.89 -7.76
CA ALA A 63 6.06 12.32 -7.86
C ALA A 63 4.57 12.58 -7.56
N ALA A 64 3.66 11.81 -8.15
CA ALA A 64 2.22 11.92 -7.88
C ALA A 64 1.85 11.60 -6.43
N GLU A 65 2.55 10.65 -5.82
CA GLU A 65 2.30 10.18 -4.45
C GLU A 65 3.04 10.98 -3.38
N SER A 66 3.89 11.95 -3.76
CA SER A 66 4.72 12.71 -2.80
C SER A 66 3.91 13.56 -1.82
N ASP A 67 2.74 14.04 -2.23
CA ASP A 67 1.86 14.88 -1.40
C ASP A 67 0.71 14.08 -0.76
N SER A 68 0.67 12.76 -0.96
CA SER A 68 -0.37 11.87 -0.45
C SER A 68 0.01 11.30 0.92
N GLU A 69 -0.93 11.36 1.87
CA GLU A 69 -0.74 10.78 3.21
C GLU A 69 -1.03 9.26 3.27
N HIS A 70 -1.38 8.65 2.15
CA HIS A 70 -1.75 7.24 2.12
C HIS A 70 -0.52 6.34 2.39
N PRO A 71 -0.63 5.28 3.21
CA PRO A 71 0.50 4.36 3.44
C PRO A 71 1.12 3.74 2.18
N ILE A 72 0.33 3.60 1.11
CA ILE A 72 0.78 3.07 -0.20
C ILE A 72 1.67 4.11 -0.89
N ALA A 73 1.26 5.37 -0.87
CA ALA A 73 2.01 6.51 -1.39
C ALA A 73 3.42 6.57 -0.77
N ALA A 74 3.47 6.48 0.56
CA ALA A 74 4.71 6.46 1.32
C ALA A 74 5.63 5.28 0.94
N ALA A 75 5.05 4.11 0.61
CA ALA A 75 5.79 2.94 0.14
C ALA A 75 6.46 3.20 -1.22
N VAL A 76 5.70 3.77 -2.18
CA VAL A 76 6.18 4.09 -3.52
C VAL A 76 7.29 5.14 -3.47
N VAL A 77 7.08 6.24 -2.74
CA VAL A 77 8.08 7.30 -2.57
C VAL A 77 9.35 6.76 -1.90
N ARG A 78 9.21 5.91 -0.89
CA ARG A 78 10.36 5.28 -0.21
C ARG A 78 11.14 4.37 -1.15
N ARG A 79 10.45 3.56 -1.97
CA ARG A 79 11.08 2.68 -2.96
C ARG A 79 11.87 3.48 -4.00
N ALA A 80 11.28 4.53 -4.56
CA ALA A 80 11.96 5.40 -5.53
C ALA A 80 13.23 6.03 -4.95
N LYS A 81 13.16 6.55 -3.72
CA LYS A 81 14.32 7.12 -3.01
C LYS A 81 15.39 6.08 -2.72
N ALA A 82 15.02 4.87 -2.31
CA ALA A 82 15.95 3.79 -2.02
C ALA A 82 16.71 3.31 -3.27
N GLU A 83 16.08 3.37 -4.43
CA GLU A 83 16.73 3.09 -5.73
C GLU A 83 17.55 4.28 -6.28
N GLY A 84 17.57 5.42 -5.58
CA GLY A 84 18.29 6.61 -6.01
C GLY A 84 17.68 7.28 -7.24
N LEU A 85 16.39 7.04 -7.51
CA LEU A 85 15.71 7.63 -8.65
C LEU A 85 15.51 9.13 -8.44
N LYS A 86 15.71 9.90 -9.51
CA LYS A 86 15.37 11.32 -9.52
C LYS A 86 13.85 11.46 -9.63
N ILE A 87 13.19 11.77 -8.52
CA ILE A 87 11.77 12.10 -8.52
C ILE A 87 11.61 13.47 -9.19
N PRO A 88 10.85 13.58 -10.28
CA PRO A 88 10.64 14.84 -10.99
C PRO A 88 9.87 15.85 -10.14
N GLU A 89 10.02 17.13 -10.47
CA GLU A 89 9.21 18.17 -9.82
C GLU A 89 7.74 18.00 -10.23
N HIS A 90 6.86 18.06 -9.24
CA HIS A 90 5.42 17.92 -9.43
C HIS A 90 4.67 19.15 -8.96
N SER A 91 3.48 19.34 -9.53
CA SER A 91 2.55 20.41 -9.16
C SER A 91 1.11 20.00 -9.45
N GLY A 92 0.16 20.77 -8.93
CA GLY A 92 -1.27 20.53 -9.18
C GLY A 92 -1.74 19.18 -8.64
N PHE A 93 -1.26 18.80 -7.46
CA PHE A 93 -1.74 17.60 -6.76
C PHE A 93 -3.24 17.69 -6.50
N GLU A 94 -3.96 16.65 -6.90
CA GLU A 94 -5.39 16.47 -6.69
C GLU A 94 -5.64 15.06 -6.13
N SER A 95 -6.28 14.99 -4.97
CA SER A 95 -6.74 13.73 -4.38
C SER A 95 -8.18 13.46 -4.82
N VAL A 96 -8.37 12.36 -5.55
CA VAL A 96 -9.69 11.90 -5.98
C VAL A 96 -10.16 10.84 -4.97
N THR A 97 -10.95 11.29 -3.99
CA THR A 97 -11.42 10.46 -2.88
C THR A 97 -11.92 9.08 -3.34
N GLY A 98 -11.33 8.03 -2.76
CA GLY A 98 -11.68 6.63 -3.05
C GLY A 98 -11.16 6.08 -4.37
N ASN A 99 -10.51 6.90 -5.20
CA ASN A 99 -10.06 6.49 -6.53
C ASN A 99 -8.54 6.60 -6.73
N GLY A 100 -7.88 7.60 -6.13
CA GLY A 100 -6.44 7.78 -6.25
C GLY A 100 -6.03 9.24 -6.28
N VAL A 101 -4.90 9.53 -6.93
CA VAL A 101 -4.31 10.86 -7.02
C VAL A 101 -3.93 11.21 -8.45
N VAL A 102 -3.91 12.51 -8.75
CA VAL A 102 -3.47 13.06 -10.03
C VAL A 102 -2.52 14.22 -9.76
N CYS A 103 -1.49 14.37 -10.59
CA CYS A 103 -0.63 15.54 -10.57
C CYS A 103 -0.09 15.84 -11.98
N THR A 104 0.67 16.92 -12.10
CA THR A 104 1.55 17.17 -13.24
C THR A 104 2.99 17.01 -12.80
N ALA A 105 3.75 16.10 -13.42
CA ALA A 105 5.17 15.86 -13.16
C ALA A 105 5.97 15.98 -14.46
N ASP A 106 7.05 16.77 -14.47
CA ASP A 106 7.82 17.07 -15.70
C ASP A 106 6.93 17.50 -16.90
N SER A 107 5.91 18.33 -16.64
CA SER A 107 4.90 18.76 -17.63
C SER A 107 3.99 17.66 -18.20
N ARG A 108 4.02 16.45 -17.62
CA ARG A 108 3.17 15.32 -18.00
C ARG A 108 2.09 15.10 -16.95
N LYS A 109 0.89 14.74 -17.40
CA LYS A 109 -0.21 14.45 -16.48
C LYS A 109 -0.07 13.03 -15.96
N VAL A 110 0.16 12.86 -14.66
CA VAL A 110 0.33 11.55 -14.03
C VAL A 110 -0.87 11.27 -13.14
N ALA A 111 -1.42 10.06 -13.23
CA ALA A 111 -2.49 9.59 -12.35
C ALA A 111 -2.10 8.24 -11.75
N VAL A 112 -2.37 8.05 -10.46
CA VAL A 112 -2.11 6.80 -9.73
C VAL A 112 -3.37 6.40 -8.99
N GLY A 113 -3.89 5.19 -9.22
CA GLY A 113 -5.12 4.77 -8.56
C GLY A 113 -5.86 3.58 -9.18
N SER A 114 -7.18 3.59 -9.01
CA SER A 114 -8.12 2.55 -9.44
C SER A 114 -8.35 2.55 -10.96
N ALA A 115 -8.92 1.46 -11.48
CA ALA A 115 -9.30 1.39 -12.91
C ALA A 115 -10.28 2.50 -13.32
N GLY A 116 -11.21 2.88 -12.45
CA GLY A 116 -12.16 3.98 -12.71
C GLY A 116 -11.47 5.33 -12.84
N LEU A 117 -10.41 5.58 -12.06
CA LEU A 117 -9.58 6.77 -12.25
C LEU A 117 -8.90 6.72 -13.63
N MET A 118 -8.31 5.59 -14.01
CA MET A 118 -7.63 5.44 -15.29
C MET A 118 -8.56 5.72 -16.47
N GLU A 119 -9.77 5.17 -16.43
CA GLU A 119 -10.81 5.42 -17.44
C GLU A 119 -11.17 6.91 -17.54
N SER A 120 -11.32 7.59 -16.40
CA SER A 120 -11.58 9.04 -16.37
C SER A 120 -10.42 9.88 -16.96
N GLN A 121 -9.20 9.35 -16.93
CA GLN A 121 -8.02 9.97 -17.53
C GLN A 121 -7.80 9.55 -18.99
N GLY A 122 -8.66 8.70 -19.55
CA GLY A 122 -8.57 8.19 -20.92
C GLY A 122 -7.57 7.04 -21.11
N ALA A 123 -7.07 6.45 -20.02
CA ALA A 123 -6.08 5.37 -20.07
C ALA A 123 -6.74 3.98 -20.07
N ASP A 124 -6.46 3.20 -21.12
CA ASP A 124 -6.87 1.80 -21.21
C ASP A 124 -5.88 0.88 -20.46
N VAL A 125 -6.36 0.28 -19.37
CA VAL A 125 -5.60 -0.65 -18.53
C VAL A 125 -6.00 -2.12 -18.73
N SER A 126 -6.84 -2.44 -19.71
CA SER A 126 -7.34 -3.80 -19.95
C SER A 126 -6.21 -4.82 -20.17
N ALA A 127 -5.13 -4.43 -20.84
CA ALA A 127 -3.94 -5.27 -21.03
C ALA A 127 -3.18 -5.58 -19.73
N LEU A 128 -3.38 -4.78 -18.68
CA LEU A 128 -2.73 -4.91 -17.38
C LEU A 128 -3.60 -5.67 -16.36
N ALA A 129 -4.90 -5.87 -16.65
CA ALA A 129 -5.86 -6.47 -15.72
C ALA A 129 -5.44 -7.88 -15.24
N GLY A 130 -4.91 -8.73 -16.13
CA GLY A 130 -4.44 -10.06 -15.74
C GLY A 130 -3.28 -10.02 -14.72
N ARG A 131 -2.37 -9.05 -14.85
CA ARG A 131 -1.27 -8.86 -13.89
C ARG A 131 -1.79 -8.30 -12.56
N TYR A 132 -2.78 -7.41 -12.62
CA TYR A 132 -3.45 -6.89 -11.44
C TYR A 132 -4.09 -8.02 -10.62
N GLU A 133 -4.84 -8.91 -11.29
CA GLU A 133 -5.49 -10.06 -10.65
C GLU A 133 -4.47 -11.03 -10.05
N GLU A 134 -3.36 -11.29 -10.74
CA GLU A 134 -2.26 -12.13 -10.24
C GLU A 134 -1.69 -11.60 -8.91
N PHE A 135 -1.44 -10.29 -8.83
CA PHE A 135 -0.94 -9.67 -7.60
C PHE A 135 -2.00 -9.58 -6.50
N ALA A 136 -3.25 -9.30 -6.85
CA ALA A 136 -4.36 -9.31 -5.90
C ALA A 136 -4.55 -10.70 -5.27
N ALA A 137 -4.40 -11.77 -6.07
CA ALA A 137 -4.42 -13.15 -5.57
C ALA A 137 -3.27 -13.47 -4.59
N GLN A 138 -2.16 -12.73 -4.67
CA GLN A 138 -1.04 -12.80 -3.73
C GLN A 138 -1.24 -11.89 -2.51
N ALA A 139 -2.45 -11.37 -2.28
CA ALA A 139 -2.78 -10.43 -1.21
C ALA A 139 -1.98 -9.11 -1.24
N LYS A 140 -1.51 -8.71 -2.43
CA LYS A 140 -0.86 -7.41 -2.65
C LYS A 140 -1.92 -6.36 -2.99
N THR A 141 -1.73 -5.15 -2.48
CA THR A 141 -2.52 -3.99 -2.90
C THR A 141 -1.92 -3.40 -4.16
N CYS A 142 -2.72 -3.30 -5.22
CA CYS A 142 -2.24 -2.85 -6.53
C CYS A 142 -2.88 -1.53 -6.94
N VAL A 143 -2.08 -0.66 -7.55
CA VAL A 143 -2.53 0.60 -8.17
C VAL A 143 -2.06 0.65 -9.62
N TYR A 144 -2.90 1.19 -10.49
CA TYR A 144 -2.54 1.52 -11.85
C TYR A 144 -1.86 2.89 -11.89
N VAL A 145 -0.99 3.08 -12.86
CA VAL A 145 -0.38 4.37 -13.18
C VAL A 145 -0.70 4.70 -14.63
N ALA A 146 -1.14 5.93 -14.87
CA ALA A 146 -1.32 6.49 -16.19
C ALA A 146 -0.48 7.76 -16.34
N VAL A 147 0.05 7.95 -17.55
CA VAL A 147 0.79 9.15 -17.93
C VAL A 147 0.29 9.65 -19.27
N ASP A 148 -0.12 10.92 -19.32
CA ASP A 148 -0.67 11.59 -20.51
C ASP A 148 -1.82 10.79 -21.18
N GLY A 149 -2.70 10.23 -20.35
CA GLY A 149 -3.85 9.43 -20.78
C GLY A 149 -3.49 8.04 -21.32
N LYS A 150 -2.28 7.55 -21.09
CA LYS A 150 -1.86 6.19 -21.45
C LYS A 150 -1.55 5.38 -20.20
N ALA A 151 -1.91 4.10 -20.20
CA ALA A 151 -1.49 3.20 -19.13
C ALA A 151 0.03 3.06 -19.12
N ALA A 152 0.66 3.45 -18.03
CA ALA A 152 2.11 3.40 -17.84
C ALA A 152 2.56 2.14 -17.10
N GLY A 153 1.70 1.56 -16.25
CA GLY A 153 1.99 0.30 -15.58
C GLY A 153 1.15 0.01 -14.33
N ILE A 154 1.55 -0.99 -13.58
CA ILE A 154 1.01 -1.35 -12.26
C ILE A 154 2.12 -1.28 -11.22
N ILE A 155 1.77 -0.78 -10.04
CA ILE A 155 2.60 -0.89 -8.84
C ILE A 155 1.86 -1.75 -7.82
N ALA A 156 2.56 -2.73 -7.26
CA ALA A 156 2.06 -3.61 -6.20
C ALA A 156 2.79 -3.34 -4.89
N VAL A 157 2.02 -3.26 -3.82
CA VAL A 157 2.48 -2.97 -2.46
C VAL A 157 1.98 -4.06 -1.53
N ALA A 158 2.87 -4.60 -0.71
CA ALA A 158 2.54 -5.58 0.32
C ALA A 158 2.94 -5.05 1.69
N ASP A 159 2.11 -5.28 2.71
CA ASP A 159 2.50 -5.03 4.10
C ASP A 159 3.01 -6.35 4.69
N PRO A 160 4.32 -6.46 5.01
CA PRO A 160 4.87 -7.71 5.49
C PRO A 160 4.19 -8.13 6.79
N VAL A 161 4.00 -9.44 6.96
CA VAL A 161 3.50 -9.99 8.22
C VAL A 161 4.51 -9.70 9.32
N LYS A 162 4.04 -9.29 10.51
CA LYS A 162 4.91 -9.01 11.64
C LYS A 162 5.65 -10.29 12.03
N GLU A 163 6.98 -10.24 12.18
CA GLU A 163 7.73 -11.38 12.72
C GLU A 163 7.29 -11.63 14.17
N THR A 164 6.56 -12.72 14.41
CA THR A 164 6.12 -13.11 15.74
C THR A 164 7.14 -14.03 16.40
N ARG A 165 7.56 -13.73 17.63
CA ARG A 165 8.38 -14.63 18.47
C ARG A 165 7.62 -15.81 19.10
N GLY A 166 6.37 -16.06 18.69
CA GLY A 166 5.50 -17.13 19.20
C GLY A 166 4.88 -17.96 18.08
N PRO A 167 4.29 -19.13 18.39
CA PRO A 167 3.70 -20.01 17.39
C PRO A 167 2.58 -19.27 16.63
N PRO A 168 2.44 -19.48 15.32
CA PRO A 168 1.38 -18.88 14.53
C PRO A 168 0.01 -19.33 15.04
N CYS A 169 -1.02 -18.53 14.80
CA CYS A 169 -2.41 -18.93 15.02
C CYS A 169 -2.71 -20.16 14.14
N HIS A 170 -2.61 -21.35 14.72
CA HIS A 170 -3.01 -22.58 14.06
C HIS A 170 -4.54 -22.68 14.06
N ARG A 171 -5.07 -23.25 12.97
CA ARG A 171 -6.49 -23.45 12.72
C ARG A 171 -7.08 -24.50 13.64
#